data_AF-A0A6B0ZIP6-F1
#
_entry.id   AF-A0A6B0ZIP6-F1
#
_cell.length_a   1.000
_cell.length_b   1.000
_cell.length_c   1.000
_cell.angle_alpha   90.00
_cell.angle_beta   90.00
_cell.angle_gamma   90.00
#
_symmetry.space_group_name_H-M   'P 1'
#
loop_
_entity.id
_entity.type
_entity.pdbx_description
1 polymer ?
#
loop_
_entity_poly.entity_id
_entity_poly.type
_entity_poly.pdbx_seq_one_letter_code
_entity_poly.pdbx_strand_id
1 'polypeptide(L)'
;MKVQRLRAAPQAAVETDEGFELTYSPPAVLRSVALRSRSVERAVDRAARFTPIVERFVLVDEAQPPVASPTECVAREWGVGIISLRGGNSPEVLVPASPAETGVPSVYRWWVAELAYERYLYENTQLVS
;
A
#
# COMPACT_ATOMS: atom_id res chain seq x y z
N MET A 1 29.54 -3.10 -15.25
CA MET A 1 28.98 -3.33 -13.90
C MET A 1 27.59 -3.98 -13.90
N LYS A 2 26.62 -3.54 -14.72
CA LYS A 2 25.24 -4.10 -14.74
C LYS A 2 25.17 -5.57 -15.23
N VAL A 3 25.93 -5.92 -16.27
CA VAL A 3 26.02 -7.29 -16.83
C VAL A 3 26.64 -8.29 -15.85
N GLN A 4 27.72 -7.90 -15.16
CA GLN A 4 28.33 -8.75 -14.12
C GLN A 4 27.39 -9.03 -12.95
N ARG A 5 26.54 -8.06 -12.57
CA ARG A 5 25.53 -8.25 -11.53
C ARG A 5 24.44 -9.23 -11.95
N LEU A 6 24.06 -9.26 -13.23
CA LEU A 6 23.09 -10.22 -13.77
C LEU A 6 23.68 -11.64 -13.80
N ARG A 7 24.93 -11.78 -14.26
CA ARG A 7 25.66 -13.07 -14.21
C ARG A 7 25.86 -13.61 -12.80
N ALA A 8 26.03 -12.71 -11.82
CA ALA A 8 26.16 -13.08 -10.41
C ALA A 8 24.82 -13.39 -9.72
N ALA A 9 23.68 -13.28 -10.43
CA ALA A 9 22.33 -13.51 -9.89
C ALA A 9 21.53 -14.48 -10.77
N PRO A 10 21.94 -15.76 -10.89
CA PRO A 10 21.27 -16.78 -11.73
C PRO A 10 19.81 -17.05 -11.33
N GLN A 11 19.43 -16.72 -10.09
CA GLN A 11 18.06 -16.76 -9.59
C GLN A 11 17.15 -15.65 -10.14
N ALA A 12 17.73 -14.60 -10.76
CA ALA A 12 17.01 -13.43 -11.26
C ALA A 12 16.99 -13.35 -12.78
N ALA A 13 18.04 -13.84 -13.43
CA ALA A 13 18.16 -13.90 -14.90
C ALA A 13 18.96 -15.13 -15.34
N VAL A 14 18.61 -15.66 -16.49
CA VAL A 14 19.33 -16.71 -17.22
C VAL A 14 19.94 -16.09 -18.47
N GLU A 15 21.21 -16.39 -18.75
CA GLU A 15 21.88 -15.94 -19.97
C GLU A 15 21.42 -16.82 -21.15
N THR A 16 20.99 -16.20 -22.25
CA THR A 16 20.48 -16.83 -23.47
C THR A 16 21.27 -16.34 -24.69
N ASP A 17 21.12 -17.00 -25.84
CA ASP A 17 21.83 -16.62 -27.08
C ASP A 17 21.47 -15.18 -27.55
N GLU A 18 20.31 -14.66 -27.13
CA GLU A 18 19.85 -13.30 -27.42
C GLU A 18 20.17 -12.29 -26.31
N GLY A 19 20.70 -12.73 -25.15
CA GLY A 19 21.08 -11.85 -24.04
C GLY A 19 20.80 -12.43 -22.66
N PHE A 20 19.91 -11.78 -21.89
CA PHE A 20 19.49 -12.24 -20.57
C PHE A 20 17.97 -12.30 -20.49
N GLU A 21 17.43 -13.46 -20.15
CA GLU A 21 16.01 -13.67 -19.88
C GLU A 21 15.77 -13.61 -18.36
N LEU A 22 14.81 -12.81 -17.91
CA LEU A 22 14.50 -12.66 -16.49
C LEU A 22 13.73 -13.90 -16.00
N THR A 23 14.35 -14.69 -15.12
CA THR A 23 13.71 -15.85 -14.47
C THR A 23 12.90 -15.49 -13.23
N TYR A 24 13.14 -14.31 -12.65
CA TYR A 24 12.37 -13.84 -11.51
C TYR A 24 11.03 -13.25 -11.95
N SER A 25 10.00 -14.10 -11.90
CA SER A 25 8.60 -13.65 -11.83
C SER A 25 8.27 -13.42 -10.35
N PRO A 26 8.24 -12.16 -9.85
CA PRO A 26 7.95 -11.92 -8.45
C PRO A 26 6.61 -12.57 -8.08
N PRO A 27 6.51 -13.22 -6.90
CA PRO A 27 5.21 -13.63 -6.37
C PRO A 27 4.30 -12.41 -6.38
N ALA A 28 3.12 -12.55 -7.00
CA ALA A 28 2.18 -11.49 -7.38
C ALA A 28 2.41 -10.14 -6.67
N VAL A 29 2.80 -9.12 -7.44
CA VAL A 29 2.95 -7.76 -6.92
C VAL A 29 1.58 -7.28 -6.44
N LEU A 30 1.39 -7.20 -5.12
CA LEU A 30 0.22 -6.57 -4.53
C LEU A 30 0.19 -5.11 -5.00
N ARG A 31 -0.80 -4.73 -5.81
CA ARG A 31 -0.91 -3.38 -6.37
C ARG A 31 -1.84 -2.48 -5.58
N SER A 32 -2.86 -3.07 -4.99
CA SER A 32 -3.88 -2.35 -4.25
C SER A 32 -4.41 -3.18 -3.09
N VAL A 33 -4.90 -2.48 -2.07
CA VAL A 33 -5.64 -3.04 -0.95
C VAL A 33 -6.96 -2.31 -0.83
N ALA A 34 -8.03 -3.07 -0.62
CA ALA A 34 -9.37 -2.52 -0.41
C ALA A 34 -9.89 -3.02 0.94
N LEU A 35 -10.29 -2.09 1.80
CA LEU A 35 -10.81 -2.39 3.13
C LEU A 35 -12.27 -1.99 3.23
N ARG A 36 -13.08 -2.85 3.83
CA ARG A 36 -14.48 -2.55 4.18
C ARG A 36 -14.66 -2.65 5.68
N SER A 37 -15.41 -1.71 6.25
CA SER A 37 -15.66 -1.63 7.69
C SER A 37 -17.02 -0.99 7.95
N ARG A 38 -17.59 -1.25 9.13
CA ARG A 38 -18.79 -0.55 9.62
C ARG A 38 -18.52 0.92 9.97
N SER A 39 -17.27 1.26 10.23
CA SER A 39 -16.81 2.64 10.48
C SER A 39 -15.78 2.99 9.41
N VAL A 40 -16.08 4.04 8.64
CA VAL A 40 -15.22 4.58 7.57
C VAL A 40 -13.89 5.06 8.16
N GLU A 41 -13.95 5.83 9.24
CA GLU A 41 -12.77 6.30 9.99
C GLU A 41 -11.81 5.16 10.34
N ARG A 42 -12.30 4.09 10.98
CA ARG A 42 -11.47 2.93 11.30
C ARG A 42 -10.94 2.18 10.08
N ALA A 43 -11.60 2.29 8.92
CA ALA A 43 -11.08 1.71 7.68
C ALA A 43 -10.00 2.60 7.08
N VAL A 44 -10.17 3.92 7.10
CA VAL A 44 -9.15 4.88 6.68
C VAL A 44 -7.89 4.73 7.52
N ASP A 45 -8.02 4.68 8.86
CA ASP A 45 -6.87 4.46 9.76
C ASP A 45 -6.15 3.14 9.47
N ARG A 46 -6.90 2.08 9.16
CA ARG A 46 -6.32 0.78 8.82
C ARG A 46 -5.68 0.79 7.44
N ALA A 47 -6.27 1.48 6.47
CA ALA A 47 -5.74 1.63 5.13
C ALA A 47 -4.44 2.45 5.17
N ALA A 48 -4.39 3.53 5.95
CA ALA A 48 -3.22 4.39 6.09
C ALA A 48 -1.98 3.64 6.63
N ARG A 49 -2.17 2.58 7.43
CA ARG A 49 -1.07 1.70 7.90
C ARG A 49 -0.44 0.86 6.80
N PHE A 50 -1.11 0.67 5.67
CA PHE A 50 -0.48 0.07 4.50
C PHE A 50 0.49 1.06 3.88
N THR A 51 1.61 0.49 3.45
CA THR A 51 2.69 1.20 2.77
C THR A 51 2.15 1.92 1.52
N PRO A 52 2.62 3.13 1.17
CA PRO A 52 2.15 3.87 -0.01
C PRO A 52 2.58 3.24 -1.35
N ILE A 53 3.34 2.15 -1.32
CA ILE A 53 3.72 1.35 -2.49
C ILE A 53 2.54 0.52 -3.05
N VAL A 54 1.41 0.49 -2.35
CA VAL A 54 0.14 -0.06 -2.83
C VAL A 54 -0.93 1.02 -2.82
N GLU A 55 -1.83 1.00 -3.80
CA GLU A 55 -3.01 1.85 -3.77
C GLU A 55 -3.93 1.41 -2.63
N ARG A 56 -4.47 2.37 -1.88
CA ARG A 56 -5.23 2.10 -0.67
C ARG A 56 -6.64 2.60 -0.84
N PHE A 57 -7.60 1.71 -0.72
CA PHE A 57 -9.02 2.02 -0.88
C PHE A 57 -9.83 1.62 0.34
N VAL A 58 -10.80 2.44 0.68
CA VAL A 58 -11.88 2.14 1.62
C VAL A 58 -13.17 2.01 0.84
N LEU A 59 -13.85 0.89 1.01
CA LEU A 59 -15.15 0.61 0.40
C LEU A 59 -16.24 0.93 1.42
N VAL A 60 -17.16 1.81 1.05
CA VAL A 60 -18.33 2.19 1.84
C VAL A 60 -19.61 1.82 1.11
N ASP A 61 -20.66 1.48 1.85
CA ASP A 61 -21.97 1.21 1.25
C ASP A 61 -22.76 2.52 1.16
N GLU A 62 -23.57 2.68 0.11
CA GLU A 62 -24.42 3.86 -0.12
C GLU A 62 -25.37 4.17 1.06
N ALA A 63 -25.73 3.17 1.85
CA ALA A 63 -26.56 3.34 3.05
C ALA A 63 -25.84 4.01 4.23
N GLN A 64 -24.52 4.24 4.14
CA GLN A 64 -23.78 4.93 5.18
C GLN A 64 -23.94 6.46 5.07
N PRO A 65 -23.92 7.18 6.21
CA PRO A 65 -23.93 8.64 6.19
C PRO A 65 -22.75 9.19 5.36
N PRO A 66 -22.88 10.41 4.81
CA PRO A 66 -21.81 11.05 4.05
C PRO A 66 -20.52 11.07 4.87
N VAL A 67 -19.38 10.87 4.19
CA VAL A 67 -18.06 10.84 4.84
C VAL A 67 -17.86 12.13 5.61
N ALA A 68 -17.60 12.02 6.91
CA ALA A 68 -17.35 13.19 7.75
C ALA A 68 -16.09 13.92 7.27
N SER A 69 -16.15 15.27 7.24
CA SER A 69 -15.05 16.12 6.76
C SER A 69 -13.68 15.80 7.39
N PRO A 70 -13.55 15.49 8.70
CA PRO A 70 -12.29 15.07 9.28
C PRO A 70 -11.74 13.77 8.66
N THR A 71 -12.60 12.77 8.45
CA THR A 71 -12.22 11.50 7.83
C THR A 71 -11.81 11.68 6.38
N GLU A 72 -12.50 12.54 5.64
CA GLU A 72 -12.10 12.90 4.27
C GLU A 72 -10.72 13.58 4.25
N CYS A 73 -10.46 14.51 5.17
CA CYS A 73 -9.18 15.21 5.27
C CYS A 73 -8.02 14.23 5.52
N VAL A 74 -8.18 13.33 6.49
CA VAL A 74 -7.19 12.28 6.78
C VAL A 74 -7.01 11.37 5.55
N ALA A 75 -8.10 10.94 4.90
CA ALA A 75 -7.99 10.10 3.72
C ALA A 75 -7.16 10.77 2.61
N ARG A 76 -7.38 12.07 2.35
CA ARG A 76 -6.60 12.84 1.37
C ARG A 76 -5.15 13.00 1.78
N GLU A 77 -4.89 13.39 3.03
CA GLU A 77 -3.53 13.59 3.56
C GLU A 77 -2.69 12.31 3.44
N TRP A 78 -3.29 11.16 3.74
CA TRP A 78 -2.62 9.87 3.71
C TRP A 78 -2.72 9.16 2.36
N GLY A 79 -3.35 9.76 1.34
CA GLY A 79 -3.48 9.20 -0.01
C GLY A 79 -4.38 7.95 -0.10
N VAL A 80 -5.36 7.83 0.79
CA VAL A 80 -6.35 6.76 0.83
C VAL A 80 -7.59 7.17 0.05
N GLY A 81 -7.99 6.36 -0.94
CA GLY A 81 -9.22 6.56 -1.68
C GLY A 81 -10.44 6.03 -0.94
N ILE A 82 -11.59 6.66 -1.15
CA ILE A 82 -12.88 6.20 -0.62
C ILE A 82 -13.82 6.00 -1.79
N ILE A 83 -14.33 4.78 -1.92
CA ILE A 83 -15.21 4.35 -2.98
C ILE A 83 -16.55 3.93 -2.37
N SER A 84 -17.63 4.54 -2.85
CA SER A 84 -18.99 4.14 -2.52
C SER A 84 -19.46 3.04 -3.47
N LEU A 85 -19.92 1.93 -2.89
CA LEU A 85 -20.55 0.82 -3.57
C LEU A 85 -22.06 1.01 -3.51
N ARG A 86 -22.64 1.47 -4.62
CA ARG A 86 -24.09 1.57 -4.81
C ARG A 86 -24.61 0.26 -5.37
N GLY A 87 -25.63 -0.32 -4.75
CA GLY A 87 -26.18 -1.62 -5.16
C GLY A 87 -26.64 -1.60 -6.63
N GLY A 88 -25.93 -2.30 -7.51
CA GLY A 88 -26.27 -2.44 -8.94
C GLY A 88 -25.76 -1.31 -9.84
N ASN A 89 -25.12 -0.27 -9.30
CA ASN A 89 -24.55 0.85 -10.07
C ASN A 89 -23.02 0.80 -10.10
N SER A 90 -22.41 1.57 -11.00
CA SER A 90 -20.95 1.75 -11.01
C SER A 90 -20.46 2.35 -9.70
N PRO A 91 -19.33 1.87 -9.15
CA PRO A 91 -18.72 2.46 -7.97
C PRO A 91 -18.47 3.96 -8.15
N GLU A 92 -18.72 4.74 -7.11
CA GLU A 92 -18.52 6.19 -7.11
C GLU A 92 -17.28 6.52 -6.27
N VAL A 93 -16.35 7.30 -6.84
CA VAL A 93 -15.15 7.75 -6.13
C VAL A 93 -15.50 9.01 -5.34
N LEU A 94 -15.55 8.89 -4.02
CA LEU A 94 -15.77 10.02 -3.10
C LEU A 94 -14.46 10.75 -2.82
N VAL A 95 -13.38 9.98 -2.63
CA VAL A 95 -12.02 10.49 -2.47
C VAL A 95 -11.11 9.69 -3.39
N PRO A 96 -10.32 10.32 -4.27
CA PRO A 96 -9.37 9.60 -5.10
C PRO A 96 -8.21 9.07 -4.25
N ALA A 97 -7.78 7.84 -4.52
CA ALA A 97 -6.53 7.32 -3.93
C ALA A 97 -5.32 7.96 -4.60
N SER A 98 -4.23 8.12 -3.84
CA SER A 98 -2.93 8.40 -4.43
C SER A 98 -2.44 7.17 -5.20
N PRO A 99 -1.78 7.35 -6.35
CA PRO A 99 -1.20 6.23 -7.08
C PRO A 99 -0.16 5.52 -6.23
N ALA A 100 -0.03 4.21 -6.42
CA ALA A 100 1.02 3.43 -5.77
C ALA A 100 2.40 4.01 -6.10
N GLU A 101 3.19 4.32 -5.06
CA GLU A 101 4.55 4.81 -5.21
C GLU A 101 5.50 3.64 -5.53
N THR A 102 5.51 3.23 -6.79
CA THR A 102 6.47 2.22 -7.27
C THR A 102 7.80 2.89 -7.60
N GLY A 103 8.63 3.10 -6.58
CA GLY A 103 9.92 3.78 -6.74
C GLY A 103 10.93 3.47 -5.65
N VAL A 104 11.98 2.74 -6.04
CA VAL A 104 13.24 2.53 -5.31
C VAL A 104 13.17 1.57 -4.10
N PRO A 105 13.91 0.44 -4.12
CA PRO A 105 14.04 -0.51 -3.01
C PRO A 105 14.46 0.12 -1.67
N SER A 106 15.04 1.32 -1.67
CA SER A 106 15.39 2.07 -0.45
C SER A 106 14.17 2.59 0.30
N VAL A 107 13.10 3.00 -0.39
CA VAL A 107 11.85 3.44 0.24
C VAL A 107 11.15 2.25 0.90
N TYR A 108 11.15 1.09 0.22
CA TYR A 108 10.69 -0.19 0.80
C TYR A 108 11.45 -0.54 2.08
N ARG A 109 12.79 -0.44 2.05
CA ARG A 109 13.63 -0.75 3.23
C ARG A 109 13.44 0.24 4.36
N TRP A 110 13.29 1.53 4.06
CA TRP A 110 13.08 2.57 5.08
C TRP A 110 11.72 2.39 5.77
N TRP A 111 10.65 2.20 5.01
CA TRP A 111 9.31 2.00 5.58
C TRP A 111 9.18 0.71 6.38
N VAL A 112 9.77 -0.41 5.90
CA VAL A 112 9.82 -1.65 6.68
C VAL A 112 10.62 -1.48 7.97
N ALA A 113 11.72 -0.72 7.93
CA ALA A 113 12.50 -0.38 9.12
C ALA A 113 11.71 0.50 10.10
N GLU A 114 10.92 1.45 9.60
CA GLU A 114 10.09 2.34 10.40
C GLU A 114 8.96 1.59 11.11
N LEU A 115 8.24 0.70 10.39
CA LEU A 115 7.23 -0.17 11.01
C LEU A 115 7.82 -1.12 12.05
N ALA A 116 9.02 -1.68 11.79
CA ALA A 116 9.72 -2.51 12.76
C ALA A 116 10.14 -1.71 14.00
N TYR A 117 10.55 -0.45 13.81
CA TYR A 117 10.95 0.45 14.88
C TYR A 117 9.75 0.92 15.72
N GLU A 118 8.62 1.30 15.11
CA GLU A 118 7.38 1.63 15.83
C GLU A 118 6.91 0.47 16.69
N ARG A 119 6.95 -0.75 16.15
CA ARG A 119 6.60 -1.96 16.90
C ARG A 119 7.56 -2.19 18.06
N TYR A 120 8.87 -2.04 17.83
CA TYR A 120 9.87 -2.13 18.88
C TYR A 120 9.62 -1.10 19.98
N LEU A 121 9.34 0.16 19.63
CA LEU A 121 9.01 1.19 20.59
C LEU A 121 7.75 0.82 21.39
N TYR A 122 6.68 0.37 20.72
CA TYR A 122 5.46 -0.03 21.40
C TYR A 122 5.67 -1.18 22.39
N GLU A 123 6.52 -2.15 22.04
CA GLU A 123 6.83 -3.30 22.88
C GLU A 123 7.81 -2.96 24.02
N ASN A 124 8.68 -1.95 23.86
CA ASN A 124 9.81 -1.70 24.76
C ASN A 124 9.80 -0.32 25.45
N THR A 125 8.85 0.56 25.15
CA THR A 125 8.69 1.80 25.93
C THR A 125 7.96 1.50 27.24
N GLN A 126 8.71 1.56 28.35
CA GLN A 126 8.13 1.65 29.68
C GLN A 126 7.57 3.06 29.91
N LEU A 127 6.35 3.14 30.46
CA LEU A 127 5.82 4.39 31.02
C LEU A 127 6.77 4.88 32.11
N VAL A 128 7.42 6.01 31.90
CA VAL A 128 8.22 6.68 32.93
C VAL A 128 7.23 7.28 33.92
N SER A 129 7.22 6.74 35.14
CA SER A 129 6.44 7.23 36.29
C SER A 129 7.08 8.48 36.91
#